data_AF-D9CHX3-F1
#
_entry.id   AF-D9CHX3-F1
#
_cell.length_a   1.000
_cell.length_b   1.000
_cell.length_c   1.000
_cell.angle_alpha   90.00
_cell.angle_beta   90.00
_cell.angle_gamma   90.00
#
_symmetry.space_group_name_H-M   'P 1'
#
loop_
_entity.id
_entity.type
_entity.pdbx_description
1 polymer ?
#
loop_
_entity_poly.entity_id
_entity_poly.type
_entity_poly.pdbx_seq_one_letter_code
_entity_poly.pdbx_strand_id
1 'polypeptide(L)' 'GRNWEGFGSDPVLQGIAAAQTIKGLQSQGVIATAKHFVGNEQEHFRQAWAWKRPNAISSNIDDRTLHELYSWPFADA' A
#
# COMPACT_ATOMS: atom_id res chain seq x y z
N GLY A 1 11.60 3.59 2.16
CA GLY A 1 11.81 3.53 3.63
C GLY A 1 11.05 2.40 4.29
N ARG A 2 9.90 1.99 3.73
CA ARG A 2 9.01 0.96 4.27
C ARG A 2 8.74 -0.19 3.29
N ASN A 3 9.45 -0.26 2.17
CA ASN A 3 9.26 -1.28 1.13
C ASN A 3 9.40 -2.70 1.70
N TRP A 4 10.24 -2.88 2.73
CA TRP A 4 10.46 -4.15 3.41
C TRP A 4 9.24 -4.67 4.21
N GLU A 5 8.25 -3.82 4.51
CA GLU A 5 6.99 -4.25 5.15
C GLU A 5 6.03 -4.93 4.15
N GLY A 6 6.24 -4.72 2.85
CA GLY A 6 5.46 -5.33 1.77
C GLY A 6 6.14 -6.56 1.17
N PHE A 7 5.74 -6.91 -0.06
CA PHE A 7 6.14 -8.17 -0.71
C PHE A 7 7.00 -8.02 -1.98
N GLY A 8 7.47 -6.81 -2.30
CA GLY A 8 8.27 -6.53 -3.51
C GLY A 8 7.79 -5.28 -4.24
N SER A 9 8.08 -5.15 -5.54
CA SER A 9 7.59 -4.04 -6.39
C SER A 9 6.64 -4.48 -7.50
N ASP A 10 6.50 -5.79 -7.73
CA ASP A 10 5.63 -6.35 -8.75
C ASP A 10 4.18 -6.46 -8.24
N PRO A 11 3.18 -5.93 -8.96
CA PRO A 11 1.79 -5.91 -8.49
C PRO A 11 1.16 -7.30 -8.37
N VAL A 12 1.55 -8.25 -9.22
CA VAL A 12 1.01 -9.61 -9.21
C VAL A 12 1.54 -10.38 -7.99
N LEU A 13 2.85 -10.31 -7.75
CA LEU A 13 3.48 -10.89 -6.56
C LEU A 13 2.88 -10.32 -5.27
N GLN A 14 2.71 -9.00 -5.21
CA GLN A 14 2.11 -8.35 -4.05
C GLN A 14 0.65 -8.79 -3.85
N GLY A 15 -0.16 -8.85 -4.90
CA GLY A 15 -1.57 -9.26 -4.82
C GLY A 15 -1.74 -10.68 -4.29
N ILE A 16 -0.99 -11.65 -4.85
CA ILE A 16 -1.01 -13.04 -4.39
C ILE A 16 -0.58 -13.15 -2.93
N ALA A 17 0.51 -12.48 -2.54
CA ALA A 17 1.03 -12.54 -1.18
C ALA A 17 0.07 -11.89 -0.16
N ALA A 18 -0.55 -10.77 -0.50
CA ALA A 18 -1.55 -10.10 0.32
C ALA A 18 -2.78 -11.00 0.53
N ALA A 19 -3.33 -11.56 -0.55
CA ALA A 19 -4.51 -12.42 -0.49
C ALA A 19 -4.29 -13.67 0.39
N GLN A 20 -3.14 -14.34 0.26
CA GLN A 20 -2.83 -15.50 1.10
C GLN A 20 -2.63 -15.11 2.57
N THR A 21 -1.98 -13.98 2.83
CA THR A 21 -1.78 -13.46 4.18
C THR A 21 -3.12 -13.13 4.86
N ILE A 22 -4.02 -12.44 4.15
CA ILE A 22 -5.35 -12.07 4.64
C ILE A 22 -6.21 -13.30 4.90
N LYS A 23 -6.24 -14.27 3.97
CA LYS A 23 -6.93 -15.56 4.17
C LYS A 23 -6.43 -16.29 5.41
N GLY A 24 -5.10 -16.31 5.62
CA GLY A 24 -4.49 -16.89 6.81
C GLY A 24 -4.99 -16.24 8.10
N LEU A 25 -4.90 -14.91 8.22
CA LEU A 25 -5.39 -14.15 9.37
C LEU A 25 -6.89 -14.37 9.62
N GLN A 26 -7.71 -14.24 8.58
CA GLN A 26 -9.17 -14.34 8.72
C GLN A 26 -9.64 -15.78 9.02
N SER A 27 -8.89 -16.80 8.59
CA SER A 27 -9.17 -18.19 9.00
C SER A 27 -9.04 -18.43 10.51
N GLN A 28 -8.27 -17.59 11.21
CA GLN A 28 -8.11 -17.64 12.66
C GLN A 28 -9.12 -16.76 13.41
N GLY A 29 -10.13 -16.23 12.72
CA GLY A 29 -11.13 -15.33 13.31
C GLY A 29 -10.60 -13.91 13.58
N VAL A 30 -9.48 -13.52 12.99
CA VAL A 30 -8.88 -12.19 13.16
C VAL A 30 -9.15 -11.32 11.92
N ILE A 31 -9.65 -10.11 12.13
CA ILE A 31 -9.86 -9.13 11.04
C ILE A 31 -8.49 -8.68 10.50
N ALA A 32 -8.27 -8.84 9.20
CA ALA A 32 -7.07 -8.33 8.53
C ALA A 32 -7.24 -6.86 8.10
N THR A 33 -6.14 -6.18 7.80
CA THR A 33 -6.16 -4.79 7.33
C THR A 33 -5.15 -4.59 6.21
N ALA A 34 -5.64 -4.43 4.98
CA ALA A 34 -4.81 -4.03 3.84
C ALA A 34 -4.38 -2.56 3.99
N LYS A 35 -3.08 -2.27 3.85
CA LYS A 35 -2.52 -0.91 4.04
C LYS A 35 -1.22 -0.71 3.26
N HIS A 36 -0.86 0.53 2.92
CA HIS A 36 -1.61 1.78 3.09
C HIS A 36 -2.22 2.14 1.75
N PHE A 37 -3.54 2.30 1.70
CA PHE A 37 -4.25 2.67 0.47
C PHE A 37 -4.30 4.19 0.34
N VAL A 38 -3.71 4.84 -0.67
CA VAL A 38 -2.67 4.38 -1.59
C VAL A 38 -1.66 5.53 -1.81
N GLY A 39 -0.47 5.24 -2.35
CA GLY A 39 0.49 6.28 -2.74
C GLY A 39 1.44 6.74 -1.62
N ASN A 40 1.58 5.98 -0.53
CA ASN A 40 2.54 6.25 0.54
C ASN A 40 3.92 5.62 0.26
N GLU A 41 4.51 5.94 -0.90
CA GLU A 41 5.75 5.31 -1.39
C GLU A 41 7.04 5.87 -0.75
N GLN A 42 6.94 6.97 0.00
CA GLN A 42 8.08 7.59 0.67
C GLN A 42 7.75 8.11 2.06
N GLU A 43 8.76 8.05 2.95
CA GLU A 43 8.62 8.52 4.34
C GLU A 43 8.78 10.04 4.47
N HIS A 44 9.57 10.65 3.60
CA HIS A 44 9.79 12.09 3.63
C HIS A 44 8.49 12.81 3.30
N PHE A 45 8.08 13.72 4.18
CA PHE A 45 6.88 14.55 4.06
C PHE A 45 5.54 13.80 4.08
N ARG A 46 5.47 12.54 4.56
CA ARG A 46 4.20 11.79 4.65
C ARG A 46 3.18 12.35 5.66
N GLN A 47 3.63 13.22 6.56
CA GLN A 47 2.81 13.81 7.63
C GLN A 47 2.81 15.33 7.52
N ALA A 48 1.64 15.93 7.71
CA ALA A 48 1.53 17.37 7.91
C ALA A 48 2.36 17.80 9.13
N TRP A 49 2.95 18.98 9.05
CA TRP A 49 3.84 19.61 10.04
C TRP A 49 5.14 18.87 10.33
N ALA A 50 5.31 17.64 9.84
CA ALA A 50 6.63 17.04 9.71
C ALA A 50 7.47 17.87 8.73
N TRP A 51 8.75 18.09 9.07
CA TRP A 51 9.67 18.87 8.24
C TRP A 51 9.22 20.30 7.92
N LYS A 52 8.45 20.92 8.83
CA LYS A 52 7.99 22.33 8.72
C LYS A 52 7.11 22.61 7.47
N ARG A 53 6.45 21.59 6.91
CA ARG A 53 5.47 21.76 5.82
C ARG A 53 4.04 21.60 6.35
N PRO A 54 3.08 22.47 5.99
CA PRO A 54 1.72 22.43 6.55
C PRO A 54 0.90 21.22 6.06
N ASN A 55 1.25 20.65 4.91
CA ASN A 55 0.53 19.53 4.29
C ASN A 55 1.47 18.34 4.12
N ALA A 56 0.89 17.14 4.11
CA ALA A 56 1.57 15.94 3.64
C ALA A 56 1.85 16.01 2.14
N ILE A 57 2.78 15.20 1.67
CA ILE A 57 3.06 15.03 0.24
C ILE A 57 1.82 14.50 -0.49
N SER A 58 1.64 14.97 -1.73
CA SER A 58 0.64 14.47 -2.66
C SER A 58 1.33 13.59 -3.70
N SER A 59 0.87 12.35 -3.81
CA SER A 59 1.28 11.42 -4.88
C SER A 59 0.31 11.58 -6.03
N ASN A 60 0.76 12.24 -7.10
CA ASN A 60 -0.04 12.50 -8.30
C ASN A 60 0.21 11.38 -9.31
N ILE A 61 -0.76 10.48 -9.46
CA ILE A 61 -0.66 9.25 -10.25
C ILE A 61 -1.74 9.27 -11.32
N ASP A 62 -1.42 8.95 -12.58
CA ASP A 62 -2.43 8.84 -13.63
C ASP A 62 -3.30 7.59 -13.46
N ASP A 63 -4.48 7.61 -14.08
CA ASP A 63 -5.50 6.58 -13.90
C ASP A 63 -5.02 5.18 -14.29
N ARG A 64 -4.28 5.06 -15.40
CA ARG A 64 -3.78 3.78 -15.88
C ARG A 64 -2.73 3.24 -14.93
N THR A 65 -1.77 4.06 -14.52
CA THR A 65 -0.73 3.69 -13.57
C THR A 65 -1.32 3.30 -12.21
N LEU A 66 -2.36 4.00 -11.75
CA LEU A 66 -3.06 3.66 -10.52
C LEU A 66 -3.65 2.25 -10.62
N HIS A 67 -4.38 1.95 -11.70
CA HIS A 67 -5.08 0.67 -11.87
C HIS A 67 -4.17 -0.51 -12.19
N GLU A 68 -3.18 -0.33 -13.06
CA GLU A 68 -2.30 -1.42 -13.52
C GLU A 68 -1.16 -1.74 -12.54
N LEU A 69 -0.83 -0.84 -11.60
CA LEU A 69 0.25 -1.05 -10.63
C LEU A 69 -0.22 -0.92 -9.18
N TYR A 70 -0.60 0.27 -8.72
CA TYR A 70 -0.69 0.56 -7.28
C TYR A 70 -1.97 0.04 -6.62
N SER A 71 -3.11 0.02 -7.32
CA SER A 71 -4.36 -0.51 -6.78
C SER A 71 -4.53 -2.01 -7.04
N TRP A 72 -3.76 -2.59 -7.97
CA TRP A 72 -3.87 -4.01 -8.32
C TRP A 72 -3.80 -4.93 -7.10
N PRO A 73 -2.81 -4.81 -6.18
CA PRO A 73 -2.74 -5.69 -5.01
C PRO A 73 -3.92 -5.55 -4.04
N PHE A 74 -4.59 -4.39 -4.04
CA PHE A 74 -5.77 -4.15 -3.20
C PHE A 74 -7.05 -4.75 -3.79
N ALA A 75 -7.09 -5.02 -5.10
CA ALA A 75 -8.18 -5.75 -5.71
C ALA A 75 -8.14 -7.25 -5.33
N ASP A 76 -6.94 -7.80 -5.11
CA ASP A 76 -6.73 -9.19 -4.68
C ASP A 76 -6.86 -9.40 -3.16
N ALA A 77 -6.74 -8.32 -2.37
CA ALA A 77 -6.64 -8.32 -0.91
C ALA A 77 -7.95 -8.70 -0.19
#